data_AF-A0A143Q9P7-F1
#
_entry.id   AF-A0A143Q9P7-F1
#
_cell.length_a   1.000
_cell.length_b   1.000
_cell.length_c   1.000
_cell.angle_alpha   90.00
_cell.angle_beta   90.00
_cell.angle_gamma   90.00
#
_symmetry.space_group_name_H-M   'P 1'
#
loop_
_entity.id
_entity.type
_entity.pdbx_description
1 polymer ?
#
loop_
_entity_poly.entity_id
_entity_poly.type
_entity_poly.pdbx_seq_one_letter_code
_entity_poly.pdbx_strand_id
1 'polypeptide(L)'
;MRGVLLPDSVPGRRSRSEQFDAAVLDAFAPIERRWHDRLLKLDIAVDDVPKIRAVDPSSVTWPPEVVAEGPVPLSRLIPAGVDSRGATVRARIVVFRRPLERRARSMHDLTDLVHDVLVEQVATYLGVTPDVVDPDAMD
;
A
#
# COMPACT_ATOMS: atom_id res chain seq x y z
N MET A 1 13.31 -11.46 -21.80
CA MET A 1 14.05 -10.19 -21.93
C MET A 1 13.94 -9.43 -20.62
N ARG A 2 15.07 -9.20 -19.95
CA ARG A 2 15.21 -8.29 -18.81
C ARG A 2 15.32 -6.87 -19.37
N GLY A 3 14.57 -5.92 -18.82
CA GLY A 3 14.65 -4.50 -19.19
C GLY A 3 14.90 -3.66 -17.94
N VAL A 4 16.09 -3.07 -17.88
CA VAL A 4 16.57 -2.12 -16.90
C VAL A 4 15.63 -0.92 -16.78
N LEU A 5 15.23 -0.58 -15.55
CA LEU A 5 14.63 0.71 -15.19
C LEU A 5 15.75 1.59 -14.64
N LEU A 6 15.92 2.80 -15.19
CA LEU A 6 16.56 4.02 -14.62
C LEU A 6 16.77 5.08 -15.74
N PRO A 7 16.79 6.40 -15.46
CA PRO A 7 15.64 7.26 -15.16
C PRO A 7 15.59 8.54 -16.04
N ASP A 8 14.42 9.14 -16.27
CA ASP A 8 14.33 10.47 -16.88
C ASP A 8 14.08 11.54 -15.80
N SER A 9 15.17 11.99 -15.17
CA SER A 9 15.17 13.10 -14.21
C SER A 9 15.18 14.46 -14.91
N VAL A 10 14.13 15.26 -14.71
CA VAL A 10 14.10 16.69 -15.05
C VAL A 10 14.09 17.50 -13.74
N PRO A 11 14.94 18.53 -13.57
CA PRO A 11 15.00 19.32 -12.36
C PRO A 11 13.87 20.37 -12.36
N GLY A 12 12.83 20.11 -11.57
CA GLY A 12 11.76 21.07 -11.32
C GLY A 12 10.53 20.39 -10.74
N ARG A 13 10.46 20.31 -9.40
CA ARG A 13 9.38 19.66 -8.63
C ARG A 13 9.39 18.13 -8.88
N ARG A 14 9.57 17.32 -7.82
CA ARG A 14 9.34 15.86 -7.89
C ARG A 14 8.05 15.61 -8.69
N SER A 15 8.07 14.70 -9.66
CA SER A 15 6.86 14.28 -10.38
C SER A 15 5.81 13.84 -9.35
N ARG A 16 4.51 13.91 -9.69
CA ARG A 16 3.44 13.47 -8.75
C ARG A 16 3.68 12.04 -8.26
N SER A 17 4.22 11.17 -9.13
CA SER A 17 4.66 9.82 -8.79
C SER A 17 5.72 9.84 -7.69
N GLU A 18 6.80 10.61 -7.86
CA GLU A 18 7.89 10.68 -6.88
C GLU A 18 7.45 11.28 -5.53
N GLN A 19 6.49 12.20 -5.53
CA GLN A 19 5.91 12.74 -4.29
C GLN A 19 5.09 11.68 -3.55
N PHE A 20 4.26 10.93 -4.27
CA PHE A 20 3.51 9.83 -3.70
C PHE A 20 4.44 8.73 -3.16
N ASP A 21 5.48 8.37 -3.92
CA ASP A 21 6.42 7.34 -3.51
C ASP A 21 7.18 7.78 -2.24
N ALA A 22 7.50 9.06 -2.11
CA ALA A 22 8.05 9.61 -0.86
C ALA A 22 7.06 9.51 0.31
N ALA A 23 5.79 9.86 0.11
CA ALA A 23 4.75 9.72 1.14
C ALA A 23 4.58 8.26 1.60
N VAL A 24 4.64 7.29 0.68
CA VAL A 24 4.60 5.86 1.03
C VAL A 24 5.81 5.44 1.86
N LEU A 25 7.01 5.92 1.53
CA LEU A 25 8.20 5.63 2.31
C LEU A 25 8.12 6.25 3.71
N ASP A 26 7.72 7.52 3.80
CA ASP A 26 7.60 8.24 5.07
C ASP A 26 6.54 7.59 5.97
N ALA A 27 5.40 7.20 5.41
CA ALA A 27 4.34 6.47 6.09
C ALA A 27 4.77 5.05 6.51
N PHE A 28 5.54 4.33 5.70
CA PHE A 28 5.96 2.97 6.05
C PHE A 28 7.10 2.92 7.07
N ALA A 29 7.95 3.95 7.11
CA ALA A 29 9.15 3.98 7.96
C ALA A 29 8.89 3.72 9.46
N PRO A 30 7.89 4.30 10.14
CA PRO A 30 7.60 3.98 11.54
C PRO A 30 7.18 2.52 11.75
N ILE A 31 6.35 1.97 10.85
CA ILE A 31 5.89 0.59 10.89
C ILE A 31 7.08 -0.37 10.73
N GLU A 32 7.93 -0.11 9.74
CA GLU A 32 9.11 -0.91 9.44
C GLU A 32 10.10 -0.93 10.61
N ARG A 33 10.37 0.23 11.24
CA ARG A 33 11.24 0.32 12.42
C ARG A 33 10.74 -0.55 13.58
N ARG A 34 9.43 -0.64 13.76
CA ARG A 34 8.81 -1.40 14.87
C ARG A 34 8.74 -2.90 14.58
N TRP A 35 8.50 -3.27 13.32
CA TRP A 35 8.19 -4.65 12.92
C TRP A 35 9.23 -5.28 11.99
N HIS A 36 10.43 -4.70 11.89
CA HIS A 36 11.50 -5.05 10.95
C HIS A 36 11.63 -6.56 10.67
N ASP A 37 11.90 -7.36 11.70
CA ASP A 37 12.15 -8.81 11.58
C ASP A 37 10.96 -9.58 11.00
N ARG A 38 9.74 -9.10 11.25
CA ARG A 38 8.51 -9.72 10.76
C ARG A 38 8.17 -9.30 9.34
N LEU A 39 8.62 -8.12 8.91
CA LEU A 39 8.32 -7.55 7.59
C LEU A 39 9.40 -7.84 6.54
N LEU A 40 10.48 -8.54 6.90
CA LEU A 40 11.57 -8.86 5.98
C LEU A 40 11.10 -9.47 4.65
N LYS A 41 9.99 -10.23 4.65
CA LYS A 41 9.42 -10.93 3.48
C LYS A 41 8.21 -10.24 2.85
N LEU A 42 7.99 -8.97 3.19
CA LEU A 42 6.90 -8.15 2.66
C LEU A 42 7.47 -7.08 1.73
N ASP A 43 6.98 -7.02 0.50
CA ASP A 43 7.27 -5.93 -0.43
C ASP A 43 6.15 -4.88 -0.38
N ILE A 44 6.49 -3.60 -0.57
CA ILE A 44 5.52 -2.53 -0.85
C ILE A 44 5.63 -2.13 -2.32
N ALA A 45 4.49 -2.02 -3.00
CA ALA A 45 4.41 -1.58 -4.39
C ALA A 45 3.32 -0.51 -4.56
N VAL A 46 3.47 0.33 -5.58
CA VAL A 46 2.50 1.35 -5.94
C VAL A 46 1.91 1.05 -7.31
N ASP A 47 0.59 1.17 -7.44
CA ASP A 47 -0.11 1.13 -8.72
C ASP A 47 -1.09 2.31 -8.81
N ASP A 48 -1.45 2.73 -10.00
CA ASP A 48 -2.25 3.94 -10.23
C ASP A 48 -3.75 3.71 -9.91
N VAL A 49 -4.33 2.61 -10.37
CA VAL A 49 -5.76 2.30 -10.20
C VAL A 49 -5.98 0.79 -10.11
N PRO A 50 -6.81 0.30 -9.16
CA PRO A 50 -7.16 -1.10 -9.09
C PRO A 50 -7.88 -1.55 -10.37
N LYS A 51 -7.45 -2.68 -10.94
CA LYS A 51 -8.18 -3.36 -12.04
C LYS A 51 -9.42 -4.12 -11.56
N ILE A 52 -9.61 -4.20 -10.24
CA ILE A 52 -10.73 -4.91 -9.62
C ILE A 52 -11.91 -3.93 -9.57
N ARG A 53 -13.05 -4.35 -10.13
CA ARG A 53 -14.31 -3.60 -10.05
C ARG A 53 -15.24 -4.34 -9.11
N ALA A 54 -15.88 -3.61 -8.21
CA ALA A 54 -17.05 -4.10 -7.49
C ALA A 54 -18.09 -4.63 -8.49
N VAL A 55 -18.60 -5.84 -8.26
CA VAL A 55 -19.64 -6.45 -9.12
C VAL A 55 -20.98 -5.75 -8.90
N ASP A 56 -21.26 -5.33 -7.66
CA ASP A 56 -22.44 -4.55 -7.27
C ASP A 56 -22.00 -3.37 -6.38
N PRO A 57 -22.10 -2.11 -6.83
CA PRO A 57 -21.73 -0.92 -6.06
C PRO A 57 -22.48 -0.74 -4.73
N SER A 58 -23.63 -1.39 -4.57
CA SER A 58 -24.49 -1.29 -3.39
C SER A 58 -24.25 -2.39 -2.33
N SER A 59 -23.50 -3.45 -2.68
CA SER A 59 -23.18 -4.56 -1.77
C SER A 59 -21.70 -4.99 -1.85
N VAL A 60 -20.80 -4.01 -1.94
CA VAL A 60 -19.36 -4.30 -2.06
C VAL A 60 -18.80 -4.87 -0.77
N THR A 61 -18.67 -6.19 -0.71
CA THR A 61 -17.88 -6.87 0.30
C THR A 61 -16.50 -7.16 -0.26
N TRP A 62 -15.49 -6.47 0.27
CA TRP A 62 -14.10 -6.74 -0.05
C TRP A 62 -13.56 -7.89 0.81
N PRO A 63 -12.62 -8.70 0.29
CA PRO A 63 -11.94 -9.68 1.11
C PRO A 63 -10.97 -8.99 2.10
N PRO A 64 -10.57 -9.64 3.21
CA PRO A 64 -9.72 -9.03 4.24
C PRO A 64 -8.39 -8.44 3.72
N GLU A 65 -7.89 -8.95 2.59
CA GLU A 65 -6.68 -8.46 1.95
C GLU A 65 -6.87 -7.12 1.21
N VAL A 66 -8.08 -6.57 1.15
CA VAL A 66 -8.37 -5.31 0.46
C VAL A 66 -8.88 -4.28 1.46
N VAL A 67 -8.09 -3.23 1.66
CA VAL A 67 -8.52 -2.02 2.36
C VAL A 67 -9.18 -1.11 1.33
N ALA A 68 -10.40 -0.67 1.62
CA ALA A 68 -11.22 0.07 0.69
C ALA A 68 -12.13 1.07 1.40
N GLU A 69 -12.51 2.11 0.67
CA GLU A 69 -13.56 3.04 1.08
C GLU A 69 -14.73 2.87 0.11
N GLY A 70 -15.81 2.25 0.60
CA GLY A 70 -16.95 1.84 -0.22
C GLY A 70 -16.51 0.99 -1.43
N PRO A 71 -16.83 1.37 -2.68
CA PRO A 71 -16.48 0.60 -3.87
C PRO A 71 -15.04 0.83 -4.37
N VAL A 72 -14.22 1.60 -3.65
CA VAL A 72 -12.89 2.01 -4.12
C VAL A 72 -11.78 1.39 -3.28
N PRO A 73 -11.01 0.42 -3.82
CA PRO A 73 -9.83 -0.11 -3.16
C PRO A 73 -8.75 0.97 -2.99
N LEU A 74 -8.20 1.07 -1.78
CA LEU A 74 -7.08 1.93 -1.43
C LEU A 74 -5.77 1.15 -1.41
N SER A 75 -5.83 -0.13 -1.03
CA SER A 75 -4.70 -1.04 -1.15
C SER A 75 -5.15 -2.50 -1.29
N ARG A 76 -4.19 -3.37 -1.61
CA ARG A 76 -4.39 -4.83 -1.64
C ARG A 76 -3.15 -5.57 -1.16
N LEU A 77 -3.31 -6.48 -0.21
CA LEU A 77 -2.34 -7.49 0.14
C LEU A 77 -2.42 -8.66 -0.85
N ILE A 78 -1.28 -9.01 -1.42
CA ILE A 78 -1.06 -10.19 -2.23
C ILE A 78 -0.26 -11.15 -1.35
N PRO A 79 -0.85 -12.29 -0.92
CA PRO A 79 -0.13 -13.23 -0.08
C PRO A 79 1.06 -13.84 -0.81
N ALA A 80 2.03 -14.32 -0.05
CA ALA A 80 3.14 -15.08 -0.61
C ALA A 80 2.61 -16.33 -1.34
N GLY A 81 3.28 -16.73 -2.41
CA GLY A 81 2.82 -17.82 -3.25
C GLY A 81 3.91 -18.36 -4.17
N VAL A 82 3.46 -19.09 -5.18
CA VAL A 82 4.32 -19.66 -6.22
C VAL A 82 3.78 -19.21 -7.57
N ASP A 83 4.65 -18.64 -8.41
CA ASP A 83 4.25 -18.23 -9.75
C ASP A 83 4.10 -19.42 -10.72
N SER A 84 3.67 -19.16 -11.94
CA SER A 84 3.47 -20.19 -12.97
C SER A 84 4.75 -20.94 -13.39
N ARG A 85 5.93 -20.46 -12.96
CA ARG A 85 7.23 -21.08 -13.23
C ARG A 85 7.79 -21.82 -12.02
N GLY A 86 7.02 -21.93 -10.93
CA GLY A 86 7.47 -22.57 -9.71
C GLY A 86 8.36 -21.68 -8.82
N ALA A 87 8.52 -20.39 -9.14
CA ALA A 87 9.32 -19.49 -8.33
C ALA A 87 8.51 -18.96 -7.14
N THR A 88 9.16 -18.87 -5.97
CA THR A 88 8.55 -18.30 -4.77
C THR A 88 8.37 -16.79 -4.93
N VAL A 89 7.16 -16.32 -4.67
CA VAL A 89 6.79 -14.90 -4.69
C VAL A 89 6.55 -14.45 -3.25
N ARG A 90 7.17 -13.33 -2.88
CA ARG A 90 7.01 -12.71 -1.56
C ARG A 90 5.60 -12.14 -1.41
N ALA A 91 5.15 -11.98 -0.17
CA ALA A 91 3.95 -11.21 0.08
C ALA A 91 4.17 -9.76 -0.34
N ARG A 92 3.12 -9.09 -0.80
CA ARG A 92 3.22 -7.72 -1.29
C ARG A 92 1.97 -6.92 -0.96
N ILE A 93 2.15 -5.72 -0.40
CA ILE A 93 1.08 -4.73 -0.33
C ILE A 93 1.18 -3.83 -1.56
N VAL A 94 0.07 -3.70 -2.28
CA VAL A 94 -0.06 -2.76 -3.39
C VAL A 94 -0.90 -1.58 -2.91
N VAL A 95 -0.34 -0.37 -2.95
CA VAL A 95 -1.02 0.88 -2.58
C VAL A 95 -1.49 1.57 -3.85
N PHE A 96 -2.76 1.99 -3.89
CA PHE A 96 -3.36 2.61 -5.08
C PHE A 96 -3.28 4.13 -5.03
N ARG A 97 -2.43 4.72 -5.86
CA ARG A 97 -2.09 6.14 -5.88
C ARG A 97 -3.30 7.05 -6.09
N ARG A 98 -4.02 6.88 -7.21
CA ARG A 98 -5.08 7.85 -7.58
C ARG A 98 -6.24 7.92 -6.58
N PRO A 99 -6.72 6.80 -6.01
CA PRO A 99 -7.70 6.84 -4.93
C PRO A 99 -7.26 7.63 -3.71
N LEU A 100 -5.99 7.53 -3.31
CA LEU A 100 -5.44 8.20 -2.14
C LEU A 100 -5.18 9.68 -2.40
N GLU A 101 -4.55 10.03 -3.53
CA GLU A 101 -4.34 11.43 -3.93
C GLU A 101 -5.64 12.22 -4.07
N ARG A 102 -6.74 11.57 -4.50
CA ARG A 102 -8.06 12.21 -4.62
C ARG A 102 -8.72 12.53 -3.28
N ARG A 103 -8.29 11.85 -2.21
CA ARG A 103 -8.87 11.96 -0.87
C ARG A 103 -8.09 12.94 0.00
N ALA A 104 -6.77 12.90 -0.11
CA ALA A 104 -5.89 13.79 0.62
C ALA A 104 -6.10 15.25 0.18
N ARG A 105 -6.15 16.18 1.14
CA ARG A 105 -6.24 17.63 0.86
C ARG A 105 -4.87 18.29 0.88
N SER A 106 -3.88 17.63 1.46
CA SER A 106 -2.49 18.06 1.54
C SER A 106 -1.52 16.87 1.44
N MET A 107 -0.23 17.13 1.35
CA MET A 107 0.81 16.08 1.37
C MET A 107 0.92 15.40 2.74
N HIS A 108 0.64 16.14 3.81
CA HIS A 108 0.60 15.59 5.16
C HIS A 108 -0.58 14.62 5.29
N ASP A 109 -1.78 15.05 4.90
CA ASP A 109 -2.97 14.21 4.87
C ASP A 109 -2.77 12.95 4.02
N LEU A 110 -2.01 13.06 2.91
CA LEU A 110 -1.70 11.91 2.06
C LEU A 110 -0.81 10.91 2.80
N THR A 111 0.20 11.40 3.51
CA THR A 111 1.12 10.55 4.28
C THR A 111 0.38 9.85 5.40
N ASP A 112 -0.47 10.57 6.13
CA ASP A 112 -1.29 10.01 7.21
C ASP A 112 -2.29 8.97 6.67
N LEU A 113 -3.01 9.30 5.58
CA LEU A 113 -3.93 8.35 4.95
C LEU A 113 -3.23 7.09 4.43
N VAL A 114 -2.03 7.23 3.86
CA VAL A 114 -1.22 6.08 3.44
C VAL A 114 -0.77 5.27 4.65
N HIS A 115 -0.40 5.93 5.75
CA HIS A 115 0.00 5.29 7.00
C HIS A 115 -1.14 4.40 7.54
N ASP A 116 -2.35 4.94 7.67
CA ASP A 116 -3.52 4.19 8.15
C ASP A 116 -3.78 2.93 7.30
N VAL A 117 -3.74 3.10 5.97
CA VAL A 117 -3.93 1.99 5.02
C VAL A 117 -2.82 0.94 5.14
N LEU A 118 -1.59 1.35 5.41
CA LEU A 118 -0.47 0.43 5.60
C LEU A 118 -0.54 -0.30 6.95
N VAL A 119 -0.98 0.38 8.02
CA VAL A 119 -1.21 -0.22 9.34
C VAL A 119 -2.24 -1.34 9.23
N GLU A 120 -3.39 -1.09 8.58
CA GLU A 120 -4.41 -2.11 8.35
C GLU A 120 -3.85 -3.32 7.57
N GLN A 121 -3.11 -3.07 6.49
CA GLN A 121 -2.58 -4.16 5.67
C GLN A 121 -1.47 -4.95 6.37
N VAL A 122 -0.62 -4.28 7.13
CA VAL A 122 0.42 -4.95 7.94
C VAL A 122 -0.22 -5.76 9.05
N ALA A 123 -1.29 -5.26 9.67
CA ALA A 123 -2.05 -6.02 10.66
C ALA A 123 -2.63 -7.31 10.05
N THR A 124 -3.27 -7.21 8.88
CA THR A 124 -3.75 -8.36 8.12
C THR A 124 -2.62 -9.33 7.78
N TYR A 125 -1.46 -8.84 7.34
CA TYR A 125 -0.29 -9.67 7.02
C TYR A 125 0.26 -10.41 8.25
N LEU A 126 0.31 -9.75 9.41
CA LEU A 126 0.81 -10.30 10.65
C LEU A 126 -0.21 -11.15 11.41
N GLY A 127 -1.50 -11.10 11.01
CA GLY A 127 -2.59 -11.79 11.68
C GLY A 127 -2.94 -11.18 13.05
N VAL A 128 -2.80 -9.86 13.19
CA VAL A 128 -3.09 -9.09 14.41
C VAL A 128 -4.07 -7.95 14.10
N THR A 129 -4.49 -7.20 15.12
CA THR A 129 -5.31 -5.99 14.92
C THR A 129 -4.45 -4.77 14.58
N PRO A 130 -5.01 -3.75 13.90
CA PRO A 130 -4.33 -2.49 13.61
C PRO A 130 -3.68 -1.83 14.84
N ASP A 131 -4.37 -1.84 15.98
CA ASP A 131 -3.89 -1.24 17.25
C ASP A 131 -2.62 -1.91 17.79
N VAL A 132 -2.38 -3.17 17.40
CA VAL A 132 -1.12 -3.85 17.74
C VAL A 132 0.02 -3.26 16.91
N VAL A 133 -0.23 -3.01 15.62
CA VAL A 133 0.76 -2.51 14.68
C VAL A 133 1.13 -1.07 14.99
N ASP A 134 0.12 -0.22 15.21
CA ASP A 134 0.28 1.16 15.68
C ASP A 134 -0.64 1.45 16.88
N PRO A 135 -0.11 1.34 18.11
CA PRO A 135 -0.87 1.65 19.33
C PRO A 135 -1.18 3.14 19.52
N ASP A 136 -0.45 4.02 18.83
CA ASP A 136 -0.52 5.47 19.03
C ASP A 136 -1.49 6.12 18.01
N ALA A 137 -2.08 5.34 17.09
CA ALA A 137 -3.01 5.81 16.05
C ALA A 137 -4.36 6.32 16.58
N MET A 138 -4.68 6.09 17.85
CA MET A 138 -5.99 6.34 18.44
C MET A 138 -6.13 7.67 19.20
N ASP A 139 -5.13 8.56 19.15
CA ASP A 139 -5.16 9.88 19.83
C ASP A 139 -5.53 11.06 18.91
#